data_AF-A0A3B8Q063-F1
#
_entry.id   AF-A0A3B8Q063-F1
#
_cell.length_a   1.000
_cell.length_b   1.000
_cell.length_c   1.000
_cell.angle_alpha   90.00
_cell.angle_beta   90.00
_cell.angle_gamma   90.00
#
_symmetry.space_group_name_H-M   'P 1'
#
loop_
_entity.id
_entity.type
_entity.pdbx_description
1 polymer ?
#
loop_
_entity_poly.entity_id
_entity_poly.type
_entity_poly.pdbx_seq_one_letter_code
_entity_poly.pdbx_strand_id
1 'polypeptide(L)' 'SYLSASEPVVTFGLGPDTKVDSAEVHWPSGTRQKLAHVDLDRQSVVEEPR' A
#
# COMPACT_ATOMS: atom_id res chain seq x y z
N SER A 1 28.26 0.60 -4.79
CA SER A 1 27.24 1.28 -3.96
C SER A 1 26.72 0.31 -2.93
N TYR A 2 26.88 0.63 -1.66
CA TYR A 2 26.32 -0.08 -0.51
C TYR A 2 25.21 0.83 0.05
N LEU A 3 24.10 0.25 0.51
CA LEU A 3 22.81 0.89 0.85
C LEU A 3 21.85 1.03 -0.33
N SER A 4 21.36 -0.13 -0.77
CA SER A 4 20.08 -0.28 -1.45
C SER A 4 19.00 0.47 -0.65
N ALA A 5 18.63 1.67 -1.08
CA ALA A 5 17.43 2.31 -0.58
C ALA A 5 16.26 1.39 -0.94
N SER A 6 15.68 0.72 0.06
CA SER A 6 14.43 -0.01 -0.15
C SER A 6 13.39 1.03 -0.54
N GLU A 7 12.99 1.00 -1.79
CA GLU A 7 11.98 1.91 -2.30
C GLU A 7 10.69 1.64 -1.52
N PRO A 8 10.02 2.66 -0.96
CA PRO A 8 8.82 2.48 -0.14
C PRO A 8 7.59 2.07 -0.96
N VAL A 9 7.78 1.70 -2.22
CA VAL A 9 6.71 1.31 -3.15
C VAL A 9 6.55 -0.20 -3.08
N VAL A 10 5.34 -0.64 -2.72
CA VAL A 10 4.96 -2.04 -2.76
C VAL A 10 3.93 -2.22 -3.88
N THR A 11 4.23 -3.14 -4.81
CA THR A 11 3.34 -3.50 -5.91
C THR A 11 2.69 -4.84 -5.62
N PHE A 12 1.37 -4.90 -5.71
CA PHE A 12 0.60 -6.14 -5.55
C PHE A 12 -0.15 -6.43 -6.86
N GLY A 13 -0.12 -7.67 -7.32
CA GLY A 13 -0.88 -8.11 -8.49
C GLY A 13 -2.27 -8.62 -8.12
N LEU A 14 -3.29 -8.30 -8.92
CA LEU A 14 -4.67 -8.77 -8.74
C LEU A 14 -5.04 -10.00 -9.58
N GLY A 15 -4.13 -10.49 -10.43
CA GLY A 15 -4.45 -11.59 -11.35
C GLY A 15 -5.56 -11.20 -12.33
N PRO A 16 -6.67 -11.97 -12.44
CA PRO A 16 -7.79 -11.64 -13.31
C PRO A 16 -8.73 -10.57 -12.75
N ASP A 17 -8.57 -10.20 -11.48
CA ASP A 17 -9.49 -9.27 -10.82
C ASP A 17 -9.25 -7.84 -11.30
N THR A 18 -10.36 -7.11 -11.50
CA THR A 18 -10.37 -5.76 -12.09
C THR A 18 -10.65 -4.67 -11.05
N LYS A 19 -10.59 -5.01 -9.76
CA LYS A 19 -10.88 -4.08 -8.67
C LYS A 19 -10.20 -4.52 -7.38
N VAL A 20 -9.67 -3.55 -6.64
CA VAL A 20 -9.28 -3.74 -5.24
C VAL A 20 -10.48 -3.48 -4.34
N ASP A 21 -10.89 -4.47 -3.54
CA ASP A 21 -11.98 -4.26 -2.57
C ASP A 21 -11.51 -3.47 -1.34
N SER A 22 -10.35 -3.81 -0.78
CA SER A 22 -9.71 -3.03 0.27
C SER A 22 -8.24 -3.39 0.43
N ALA A 23 -7.45 -2.45 0.96
CA ALA A 23 -6.12 -2.69 1.49
C ALA A 23 -6.06 -2.31 2.97
N GLU A 24 -5.24 -2.99 3.77
CA GLU A 24 -5.03 -2.67 5.18
C GLU A 24 -3.54 -2.48 5.45
N VAL A 25 -3.17 -1.34 6.03
CA VAL A 25 -1.79 -1.01 6.42
C VAL A 25 -1.66 -1.17 7.93
N HIS A 26 -0.68 -1.96 8.35
CA HIS A 26 -0.31 -2.15 9.76
C HIS A 26 0.92 -1.30 10.05
N TRP A 27 0.72 -0.21 10.79
CA TRP A 27 1.78 0.74 11.11
C TRP A 27 2.63 0.30 12.30
N PRO A 28 3.91 0.70 12.39
CA PRO A 28 4.78 0.38 13.52
C PRO A 28 4.25 0.85 14.88
N SER A 29 3.43 1.90 14.93
CA SER A 29 2.77 2.34 16.17
C SER A 29 1.70 1.37 16.70
N GLY A 30 1.28 0.40 15.87
CA GLY A 30 0.13 -0.46 16.11
C GLY A 30 -1.17 0.04 15.46
N THR A 31 -1.16 1.23 14.84
CA THR A 31 -2.32 1.75 14.09
C THR A 31 -2.63 0.86 12.89
N ARG A 32 -3.91 0.61 12.65
CA ARG A 32 -4.40 -0.10 11.46
C ARG A 32 -5.22 0.85 10.60
N GLN A 33 -4.82 1.01 9.35
CA GLN A 33 -5.50 1.87 8.40
C GLN A 33 -6.08 1.05 7.27
N LYS A 34 -7.41 1.05 7.16
CA LYS A 34 -8.13 0.43 6.05
C LYS A 34 -8.37 1.45 4.95
N LEU A 35 -7.96 1.10 3.74
CA LEU A 35 -8.17 1.86 2.52
C LEU A 35 -9.31 1.21 1.74
N ALA A 36 -10.42 1.92 1.63
CA ALA A 36 -11.51 1.57 0.71
C ALA A 36 -11.30 2.36 -0.59
N HIS A 37 -11.50 1.73 -1.75
CA HIS A 37 -11.33 2.35 -3.08
C HIS A 37 -9.88 2.62 -3.49
N VAL A 38 -9.02 1.60 -3.44
CA VAL A 38 -7.68 1.70 -4.02
C VAL A 38 -7.78 1.56 -5.53
N ASP A 39 -7.34 2.60 -6.26
CA ASP A 39 -7.32 2.58 -7.72
C ASP A 39 -6.30 1.55 -8.24
N LEU A 40 -6.69 0.81 -9.28
CA LEU A 40 -5.80 -0.08 -10.02
C LEU A 40 -4.76 0.70 -10.83
N ASP A 41 -3.60 0.06 -11.04
CA ASP A 41 -2.49 0.57 -11.87
C ASP A 41 -2.04 1.99 -11.51
N ARG A 42 -2.20 2.37 -10.23
CA ARG A 42 -1.83 3.67 -9.70
C ARG A 42 -1.05 3.55 -8.42
N GLN A 43 -0.11 4.46 -8.23
CA GLN A 43 0.58 4.64 -6.96
C GLN A 43 -0.30 5.51 -6.04
N SER A 44 -0.62 4.98 -4.86
CA SER A 44 -1.28 5.74 -3.79
C SER A 44 -0.27 5.99 -2.67
N VAL A 45 -0.11 7.25 -2.27
CA VAL A 45 0.70 7.62 -1.09
C VAL A 45 -0.20 7.60 0.13
N VAL A 46 0.23 6.88 1.16
CA VAL A 46 -0.52 6.69 2.40
C VAL A 46 0.38 7.09 3.56
N GLU A 47 -0.13 7.94 4.44
CA GLU A 47 0.56 8.37 5.64
C GLU A 47 -0.13 7.78 6.87
N GLU A 48 0.67 7.51 7.90
CA GLU A 48 0.16 7.04 9.17
C GLU A 48 -0.82 8.08 9.77
N PRO A 49 -2.04 7.68 10.14
CA PRO A 49 -2.98 8.56 10.83
C PRO A 49 -2.39 9.00 12.17
N ARG A 50 -2.59 10.28 12.52
CA ARG A 50 -2.19 10.82 13.83
C ARG A 50 -3.16 10.45 14.95
#